data_AF-A0A3S2UMP4-F1
#
_entry.id   AF-A0A3S2UMP4-F1
#
_cell.length_a   1.000
_cell.length_b   1.000
_cell.length_c   1.000
_cell.angle_alpha   90.00
_cell.angle_beta   90.00
_cell.angle_gamma   90.00
#
_symmetry.space_group_name_H-M   'P 1'
#
loop_
_entity.id
_entity.type
_entity.pdbx_description
1 polymer ?
#
loop_
_entity_poly.entity_id
_entity_poly.type
_entity_poly.pdbx_seq_one_letter_code
_entity_poly.pdbx_strand_id
1 'polypeptide(L)'
;MIVFIILVQPGLSEMAQVRSDLSRSFFSAVSCAYILAAIFGILSALRIYHNWQMGRERITSDVAAWFYASLFMVLAGTFIRFLYGL
;
A
#
# COMPACT_ATOMS: atom_id res chain seq x y z
N MET A 1 -11.68 -19.53 -47.53
CA MET A 1 -10.65 -18.73 -46.82
C MET A 1 -11.30 -17.60 -46.01
N ILE A 2 -12.21 -17.90 -45.06
CA ILE A 2 -12.84 -16.86 -44.21
C ILE A 2 -12.95 -17.32 -42.73
N VAL A 3 -12.74 -18.60 -42.45
CA VAL A 3 -13.07 -19.20 -41.14
C VAL A 3 -11.96 -19.07 -40.08
N PHE A 4 -10.74 -18.66 -40.44
CA PHE A 4 -9.61 -18.66 -39.48
C PHE A 4 -9.37 -17.32 -38.76
N ILE A 5 -10.08 -16.24 -39.11
CA ILE A 5 -9.81 -14.90 -38.55
C ILE A 5 -10.63 -14.63 -37.26
N ILE A 6 -11.60 -15.49 -36.93
CA ILE A 6 -12.53 -15.24 -35.80
C ILE A 6 -11.95 -15.67 -34.43
N LEU A 7 -10.84 -16.40 -34.38
CA LEU A 7 -10.27 -16.93 -33.12
C LEU A 7 -9.17 -16.08 -32.48
N VAL A 8 -8.75 -14.99 -33.11
CA VAL A 8 -7.83 -14.02 -32.49
C VAL A 8 -8.50 -12.66 -32.59
N GLN A 9 -9.28 -12.31 -31.56
CA GLN A 9 -9.70 -10.93 -31.36
C GLN A 9 -8.42 -10.15 -31.03
N PRO A 10 -7.93 -9.27 -31.92
CA PRO A 10 -6.61 -8.63 -31.76
C PRO A 10 -6.50 -7.81 -30.47
N GLY A 11 -7.62 -7.47 -29.84
CA GLY A 11 -7.67 -6.82 -28.54
C GLY A 11 -7.53 -7.74 -27.33
N LEU A 12 -7.74 -9.06 -27.40
CA LEU A 12 -7.70 -9.92 -26.19
C LEU A 12 -6.27 -10.06 -25.64
N SER A 13 -5.28 -10.22 -26.52
CA SER A 13 -3.87 -10.25 -26.16
C SER A 13 -3.39 -8.90 -25.62
N GLU A 14 -3.83 -7.79 -26.23
CA GLU A 14 -3.50 -6.44 -25.78
C GLU A 14 -4.13 -6.13 -24.41
N MET A 15 -5.39 -6.52 -24.19
CA MET A 15 -6.05 -6.35 -22.89
C MET A 15 -5.40 -7.22 -21.79
N ALA A 16 -4.95 -8.42 -22.13
CA ALA A 16 -4.19 -9.27 -21.20
C ALA A 16 -2.84 -8.62 -20.83
N GLN A 17 -2.15 -8.03 -21.81
CA GLN A 17 -0.89 -7.32 -21.60
C GLN A 17 -1.09 -6.06 -20.74
N VAL A 18 -2.06 -5.22 -21.08
CA VAL A 18 -2.43 -4.03 -20.28
C VAL A 18 -2.78 -4.42 -18.86
N ARG A 19 -3.53 -5.52 -18.65
CA ARG A 19 -3.85 -6.02 -17.30
C ARG A 19 -2.60 -6.42 -16.52
N SER A 20 -1.62 -7.03 -17.18
CA SER A 20 -0.35 -7.41 -16.54
C SER A 20 0.54 -6.21 -16.21
N ASP A 21 0.60 -5.20 -17.08
CA ASP A 21 1.37 -3.99 -16.82
C ASP A 21 0.72 -3.16 -15.72
N LEU A 22 -0.62 -3.09 -15.73
CA LEU A 22 -1.40 -2.40 -14.72
C LEU A 22 -1.21 -3.07 -13.34
N SER A 23 -1.32 -4.41 -13.26
CA SER A 23 -1.11 -5.14 -12.00
C SER A 23 0.31 -4.98 -11.48
N ARG A 24 1.31 -4.98 -12.37
CA ARG A 24 2.72 -4.77 -12.00
C ARG A 24 2.98 -3.36 -11.49
N SER A 25 2.41 -2.34 -12.14
CA SER A 25 2.53 -0.95 -11.72
C SER A 25 1.84 -0.71 -10.37
N PHE A 26 0.64 -1.27 -10.18
CA PHE A 26 -0.05 -1.23 -8.87
C PHE A 26 0.75 -1.92 -7.77
N PHE A 27 1.28 -3.13 -8.02
CA PHE A 27 2.08 -3.84 -7.03
C PHE A 27 3.35 -3.07 -6.65
N SER A 28 4.00 -2.43 -7.63
CA SER A 28 5.15 -1.57 -7.41
C SER A 28 4.80 -0.35 -6.56
N ALA A 29 3.71 0.35 -6.88
CA ALA A 29 3.24 1.51 -6.13
C ALA A 29 2.86 1.17 -4.69
N VAL A 30 2.15 0.05 -4.48
CA VAL A 30 1.80 -0.46 -3.15
C VAL A 30 3.04 -0.82 -2.34
N SER A 31 4.03 -1.48 -2.97
CA SER A 31 5.30 -1.80 -2.33
C SER A 31 6.06 -0.54 -1.90
N CYS A 32 6.09 0.49 -2.74
CA CYS A 32 6.67 1.79 -2.40
C CYS A 32 5.95 2.44 -1.20
N ALA A 33 4.61 2.42 -1.20
CA ALA A 33 3.81 2.94 -0.09
C ALA A 33 4.11 2.23 1.24
N TYR A 34 4.30 0.90 1.23
CA TYR A 34 4.72 0.15 2.43
C TYR A 34 6.12 0.54 2.93
N ILE A 35 7.06 0.80 2.04
CA ILE A 35 8.40 1.25 2.42
C ILE A 35 8.32 2.64 3.08
N LEU A 36 7.57 3.56 2.48
CA LEU A 36 7.35 4.89 3.07
C LEU A 36 6.65 4.81 4.42
N ALA A 37 5.62 3.96 4.53
CA ALA A 37 4.93 3.67 5.80
C ALA A 37 5.91 3.22 6.89
N ALA A 38 6.82 2.30 6.57
CA ALA A 38 7.82 1.81 7.51
C ALA A 38 8.76 2.92 7.97
N ILE A 39 9.24 3.77 7.03
CA ILE A 39 10.12 4.89 7.35
C ILE A 39 9.40 5.90 8.26
N PHE A 40 8.19 6.33 7.91
CA PHE A 40 7.42 7.27 8.72
C PHE A 40 7.02 6.69 10.09
N GLY A 41 6.76 5.39 10.17
CA GLY A 41 6.50 4.68 11.42
C GLY A 41 7.69 4.71 12.38
N ILE A 42 8.91 4.50 11.87
CA ILE A 42 10.14 4.57 12.66
C ILE A 42 10.44 6.01 13.10
N LEU A 43 10.32 6.98 12.18
CA LEU A 43 10.59 8.40 12.49
C LEU A 43 9.63 8.95 13.56
N SER A 44 8.35 8.59 13.48
CA SER A 44 7.36 9.00 14.48
C SER A 44 7.60 8.33 15.84
N ALA A 45 7.98 7.05 15.88
CA ALA A 45 8.39 6.37 17.11
C ALA A 45 9.61 7.03 17.76
N LEU A 46 10.59 7.45 16.97
CA LEU A 46 11.79 8.14 17.46
C LEU A 46 11.44 9.47 18.12
N ARG A 47 10.51 10.24 17.54
CA ARG A 47 10.01 11.50 18.13
C ARG A 47 9.35 11.26 19.48
N ILE A 48 8.56 10.21 19.62
CA ILE A 48 7.86 9.86 20.87
C ILE A 48 8.89 9.49 21.94
N TYR A 49 9.88 8.68 21.60
CA TYR A 49 10.97 8.32 22.50
C TYR A 49 11.75 9.55 22.97
N HIS A 50 12.07 10.45 22.04
CA HIS A 50 12.76 11.70 22.36
C HIS A 50 11.92 12.59 23.30
N ASN A 51 10.62 12.71 23.05
CA ASN A 51 9.72 13.45 23.93
C ASN A 51 9.62 12.81 25.33
N TRP A 52 9.69 11.48 25.41
CA TRP A 52 9.63 10.75 26.67
C TRP A 52 10.85 11.03 27.53
N GLN A 53 12.04 11.01 26.91
CA GLN A 53 13.30 11.39 27.56
C GLN A 53 13.32 12.83 28.09
N MET A 54 12.54 13.74 27.49
CA MET A 54 12.39 15.14 27.96
C MET A 54 11.40 15.31 29.11
N GLY A 55 10.71 14.25 29.56
CA GLY A 55 9.76 14.35 30.68
C GLY A 55 8.45 15.07 30.34
N ARG A 56 7.97 15.04 29.09
CA ARG A 56 6.67 15.64 28.73
C ARG A 56 5.50 14.88 29.38
N GLU A 57 4.49 15.60 29.87
CA GLU A 57 3.33 15.03 30.58
C GLU A 57 2.26 14.34 29.70
N ARG A 58 2.47 14.17 28.38
CA ARG A 58 1.44 13.63 27.45
C ARG A 58 1.89 12.49 26.56
N ILE A 59 2.94 11.76 26.95
CA ILE A 59 3.50 10.64 26.18
C ILE A 59 2.47 9.55 25.90
N THR A 60 1.59 9.25 26.85
CA THR A 60 0.55 8.22 26.70
C THR A 60 -0.40 8.52 25.55
N SER A 61 -0.76 9.79 25.34
CA SER A 61 -1.60 10.21 24.21
C SER A 61 -0.86 10.13 22.88
N ASP A 62 0.42 10.51 22.86
CA ASP A 62 1.26 10.45 21.65
C ASP A 62 1.51 8.99 21.21
N VAL A 63 1.77 8.10 22.17
CA VAL A 63 1.94 6.65 21.94
C VAL A 63 0.65 6.03 21.42
N ALA A 64 -0.50 6.36 22.02
CA ALA A 64 -1.79 5.87 21.54
C ALA A 64 -2.07 6.34 20.11
N ALA A 65 -1.86 7.63 19.82
CA ALA A 65 -2.04 8.18 18.47
C ALA A 65 -1.15 7.46 17.43
N TRP A 66 0.12 7.21 17.76
CA TRP A 66 1.04 6.46 16.90
C TRP A 66 0.61 5.01 16.68
N PHE A 67 0.13 4.34 17.73
CA PHE A 67 -0.36 2.97 17.63
C PHE A 67 -1.58 2.88 16.71
N TYR A 68 -2.58 3.75 16.90
CA TYR A 68 -3.77 3.78 16.05
C TYR A 68 -3.46 4.18 14.61
N ALA A 69 -2.50 5.09 14.39
CA ALA A 69 -2.04 5.44 13.04
C ALA A 69 -1.37 4.24 12.34
N SER A 70 -0.50 3.52 13.05
CA SER A 70 0.17 2.32 12.52
C SER A 70 -0.82 1.21 12.21
N LEU A 71 -1.79 0.97 13.10
CA LEU A 71 -2.87 0.00 12.90
C LEU A 71 -3.72 0.36 11.67
N PHE A 72 -4.12 1.63 11.54
CA PHE A 72 -4.87 2.11 10.40
C PHE A 72 -4.12 1.90 9.08
N MET A 73 -2.81 2.16 9.05
CA MET A 73 -2.02 2.01 7.82
C MET A 73 -1.91 0.56 7.37
N VAL A 74 -1.75 -0.39 8.30
CA VAL A 74 -1.75 -1.83 8.01
C VAL A 74 -3.12 -2.26 7.47
N LEU A 75 -4.21 -1.83 8.14
CA LEU A 75 -5.57 -2.15 7.72
C LEU A 75 -5.93 -1.52 6.36
N ALA A 76 -5.46 -0.30 6.09
CA ALA A 76 -5.68 0.37 4.81
C ALA A 76 -5.03 -0.39 3.65
N GLY A 77 -3.82 -0.92 3.84
CA GLY A 77 -3.16 -1.77 2.86
C GLY A 77 -3.95 -3.05 2.56
N THR A 78 -4.50 -3.69 3.60
CA THR A 78 -5.40 -4.84 3.46
C THR A 78 -6.72 -4.47 2.77
N PHE A 79 -7.32 -3.33 3.12
CA PHE A 79 -8.58 -2.86 2.54
C PHE A 79 -8.47 -2.56 1.05
N ILE A 80 -7.39 -1.90 0.62
CA ILE A 80 -7.10 -1.66 -0.80
C ILE A 80 -6.97 -3.01 -1.51
N ARG A 81 -6.24 -3.95 -0.93
CA ARG A 81 -6.06 -5.29 -1.51
C ARG A 81 -7.40 -6.03 -1.69
N PHE A 82 -8.29 -5.98 -0.69
CA PHE A 82 -9.65 -6.50 -0.80
C PHE A 82 -10.50 -5.81 -1.88
N LEU A 83 -10.44 -4.48 -1.98
CA LEU A 83 -11.18 -3.71 -2.99
C LEU A 83 -10.82 -4.10 -4.43
N TYR A 84 -9.55 -4.43 -4.68
CA TYR A 84 -9.06 -4.87 -5.98
C TYR A 84 -9.09 -6.40 -6.19
N GLY A 85 -9.63 -7.17 -5.23
CA GLY A 85 -9.80 -8.62 -5.34
C GLY A 85 -8.51 -9.44 -5.29
N LEU A 86 -7.49 -8.94 -4.56
CA LEU A 86 -6.17 -9.58 -4.37
C LEU A 86 -5.97 -10.15 -2.96
#